data_AF-A0A8F5GY15-F1
#
_entry.id   AF-A0A8F5GY15-F1
#
_cell.length_a   1.000
_cell.length_b   1.000
_cell.length_c   1.000
_cell.angle_alpha   90.00
_cell.angle_beta   90.00
_cell.angle_gamma   90.00
#
_symmetry.space_group_name_H-M   'P 1'
#
loop_
_entity.id
_entity.type
_entity.pdbx_description
1 polymer ?
#
loop_
_entity_poly.entity_id
_entity_poly.type
_entity_poly.pdbx_seq_one_letter_code
_entity_poly.pdbx_strand_id
1 'polypeptide(L)'
;MSKKRKSIFVKFLSDSLTFLDAALSIYDELQSGKEPLFSDVRSLEYQKIFNLARSFETLSKAYLSAYGGLIAYPALLVAVAKRGGLLAPRYEQKVINSLGILVRQSLNLKNIKENLSHDPVGKSQIPDLLRSTAKFLRQVREKEIAKLYEQIADYLKQSNKTYIQLLEIRKRIVSAIQLKEVHKQLLDIIEKCLQSESKDEICKNLPREAEKILGVYREKPYLVDQILSMLDLGIQEMFDAMLYTAYLAKAAVIADYSAGRDESDEKYLEEVRDHQKEIIEFMRKIAQINKEFVKSDELDEFMREVEDNAEQGLSGQS
;
A
#
# COMPACT_ATOMS: atom_id res chain seq x y z
N MET A 1 22.83 18.85 22.10
CA MET A 1 21.94 18.76 20.91
C MET A 1 20.66 18.09 21.34
N SER A 2 19.49 18.75 21.26
CA SER A 2 18.22 18.04 21.49
C SER A 2 18.05 17.03 20.36
N LYS A 3 17.71 15.78 20.69
CA LYS A 3 17.37 14.79 19.66
C LYS A 3 16.10 15.29 18.95
N LYS A 4 16.21 15.63 17.66
CA LYS A 4 15.05 15.93 16.82
C LYS A 4 14.09 14.72 16.89
N ARG A 5 12.78 14.97 17.07
CA ARG A 5 11.72 13.95 17.01
C ARG A 5 11.80 13.24 15.65
N LYS A 6 11.60 11.92 15.58
CA LYS A 6 11.44 11.19 14.31
C LYS A 6 10.03 11.39 13.72
N SER A 7 9.91 11.41 12.39
CA SER A 7 8.62 11.43 11.69
C SER A 7 7.74 10.23 12.07
N ILE A 8 6.42 10.37 11.90
CA ILE A 8 5.45 9.28 12.07
C ILE A 8 5.82 8.12 11.15
N PHE A 9 6.18 8.41 9.89
CA PHE A 9 6.61 7.43 8.90
C PHE A 9 7.81 6.60 9.40
N VAL A 10 8.93 7.25 9.73
CA VAL A 10 10.15 6.55 10.17
C VAL A 10 9.94 5.81 11.48
N LYS A 11 9.09 6.32 12.38
CA LYS A 11 8.75 5.65 13.63
C LYS A 11 8.08 4.30 13.37
N PHE A 12 6.99 4.28 12.60
CA PHE A 12 6.30 3.02 12.30
C PHE A 12 7.15 2.06 11.47
N LEU A 13 7.99 2.58 10.57
CA LEU A 13 8.92 1.77 9.80
C LEU A 13 9.97 1.09 10.69
N SER A 14 10.50 1.82 11.69
CA SER A 14 11.45 1.29 12.67
C SER A 14 10.82 0.22 13.57
N ASP A 15 9.57 0.44 14.01
CA ASP A 15 8.81 -0.54 14.79
C ASP A 15 8.61 -1.83 13.96
N SER A 16 8.26 -1.69 12.69
CA SER A 16 8.09 -2.82 11.77
C SER A 16 9.34 -3.68 11.62
N LEU A 17 10.49 -3.04 11.45
CA LEU A 17 11.79 -3.74 11.36
C LEU A 17 12.14 -4.46 12.66
N THR A 18 11.86 -3.84 13.81
CA THR A 18 12.12 -4.43 15.13
C THR A 18 11.31 -5.70 15.33
N PHE A 19 10.01 -5.67 15.00
CA PHE A 19 9.16 -6.86 15.06
C PHE A 19 9.59 -7.94 14.07
N LEU A 20 10.04 -7.55 12.87
CA LEU A 20 10.55 -8.52 11.90
C LEU A 20 11.81 -9.21 12.42
N ASP A 21 12.79 -8.45 12.94
CA ASP A 21 14.04 -9.03 13.45
C ASP A 21 13.75 -10.02 14.61
N ALA A 22 12.77 -9.73 15.47
CA ALA A 22 12.29 -10.67 16.50
C ALA A 22 11.68 -11.94 15.89
N ALA A 23 10.81 -11.82 14.88
CA ALA A 23 10.23 -12.96 14.20
C ALA A 23 11.29 -13.83 13.49
N LEU A 24 12.28 -13.19 12.85
CA LEU A 24 13.38 -13.88 12.16
C LEU A 24 14.28 -14.62 13.13
N SER A 25 14.60 -14.03 14.28
CA SER A 25 15.39 -14.71 15.32
C SER A 25 14.72 -16.01 15.78
N ILE A 26 13.40 -15.98 16.01
CA ILE A 26 12.65 -17.18 16.41
C ILE A 26 12.58 -18.18 15.25
N TYR A 27 12.37 -17.71 14.01
CA TYR A 27 12.34 -18.56 12.83
C TYR A 27 13.67 -19.32 12.65
N ASP A 28 14.80 -18.63 12.77
CA ASP A 28 16.12 -19.21 12.61
C ASP A 28 16.45 -20.19 13.77
N GLU A 29 16.02 -19.90 15.00
CA GLU A 29 16.13 -20.82 16.15
C GLU A 29 15.40 -22.14 15.86
N LEU A 30 14.13 -22.06 15.43
CA LEU A 30 13.31 -23.24 15.11
C LEU A 30 13.86 -24.06 13.93
N GLN A 31 14.49 -23.40 12.95
CA GLN A 31 15.12 -24.08 11.80
C GLN A 31 16.46 -24.74 12.17
N SER A 32 17.14 -24.26 13.21
CA SER A 32 18.49 -24.72 13.56
C SER A 32 18.56 -26.15 14.12
N GLY A 33 17.41 -26.75 14.47
CA GLY A 33 17.32 -28.11 14.99
C GLY A 33 17.97 -28.32 16.37
N LYS A 34 18.45 -27.25 17.01
CA LYS A 34 18.92 -27.27 18.39
C LYS A 34 17.71 -27.36 19.32
N GLU A 35 17.84 -28.04 20.45
CA GLU A 35 16.81 -27.98 21.49
C GLU A 35 16.53 -26.49 21.81
N PRO A 36 15.28 -26.02 21.62
CA PRO A 36 14.96 -24.62 21.84
C PRO A 36 15.24 -24.26 23.30
N LEU A 37 15.65 -23.01 23.54
CA LEU A 37 15.86 -22.51 24.91
C LEU A 37 14.57 -22.56 25.75
N PHE A 38 13.42 -22.69 25.10
CA PHE A 38 12.10 -22.82 25.70
C PHE A 38 11.48 -24.18 25.38
N SER A 39 10.92 -24.84 26.40
CA SER A 39 10.36 -26.20 26.30
C SER A 39 9.08 -26.33 25.45
N ASP A 40 8.49 -25.21 25.00
CA ASP A 40 7.24 -25.19 24.23
C ASP A 40 7.43 -24.60 22.84
N VAL A 41 7.75 -25.47 21.88
CA VAL A 41 7.89 -25.16 20.44
C VAL A 41 6.64 -24.45 19.90
N ARG A 42 5.44 -24.83 20.37
CA ARG A 42 4.18 -24.24 19.88
C ARG A 42 4.04 -22.79 20.33
N SER A 43 4.48 -22.47 21.54
CA SER A 43 4.51 -21.10 22.04
C SER A 43 5.47 -20.21 21.22
N LEU A 44 6.66 -20.72 20.90
CA LEU A 44 7.62 -20.02 20.03
C LEU A 44 7.05 -19.80 18.62
N GLU A 45 6.38 -20.81 18.05
CA GLU A 45 5.73 -20.71 16.74
C GLU A 45 4.70 -19.59 16.71
N TYR A 46 3.89 -19.46 17.75
CA TYR A 46 2.90 -18.39 17.88
C TYR A 46 3.53 -17.03 18.11
N GLN A 47 4.54 -16.91 18.97
CA GLN A 47 5.26 -15.65 19.17
C GLN A 47 5.86 -15.13 17.87
N LYS A 48 6.42 -16.00 17.04
CA LYS A 48 6.91 -15.63 15.71
C LYS A 48 5.79 -15.12 14.81
N ILE A 49 4.65 -15.82 14.74
CA ILE A 49 3.49 -15.39 13.95
C ILE A 49 2.99 -14.01 14.42
N PHE A 50 2.94 -13.77 15.74
CA PHE A 50 2.52 -12.48 16.28
C PHE A 50 3.48 -11.35 15.95
N ASN A 51 4.80 -11.57 16.11
CA ASN A 51 5.79 -10.59 15.69
C ASN A 51 5.71 -10.30 14.19
N LEU A 52 5.48 -11.31 13.35
CA LEU A 52 5.27 -11.13 11.93
C LEU A 52 4.02 -10.27 11.66
N ALA A 53 2.89 -10.57 12.31
CA ALA A 53 1.66 -9.78 12.19
C ALA A 53 1.86 -8.31 12.63
N ARG A 54 2.58 -8.08 13.73
CA ARG A 54 2.94 -6.73 14.21
C ARG A 54 3.85 -5.97 13.25
N SER A 55 4.77 -6.68 12.60
CA SER A 55 5.62 -6.10 11.57
C SER A 55 4.80 -5.59 10.38
N PHE A 56 3.84 -6.37 9.88
CA PHE A 56 2.91 -5.93 8.81
C PHE A 56 1.98 -4.81 9.26
N GLU A 57 1.44 -4.90 10.48
CA GLU A 57 0.57 -3.87 11.05
C GLU A 57 1.27 -2.50 11.06
N THR A 58 2.49 -2.45 11.59
CA THR A 58 3.26 -1.20 11.70
C THR A 58 3.79 -0.74 10.34
N LEU A 59 4.20 -1.66 9.46
CA LEU A 59 4.53 -1.33 8.08
C LEU A 59 3.37 -0.62 7.39
N SER A 60 2.18 -1.21 7.45
CA SER A 60 1.00 -0.66 6.79
C SER A 60 0.60 0.70 7.33
N LYS A 61 0.82 0.97 8.63
CA LYS A 61 0.62 2.31 9.21
C LYS A 61 1.55 3.34 8.59
N ALA A 62 2.81 2.99 8.33
CA ALA A 62 3.75 3.88 7.65
C ALA A 62 3.30 4.17 6.20
N TYR A 63 2.75 3.18 5.50
CA TYR A 63 2.45 3.27 4.07
C TYR A 63 1.00 3.66 3.70
N LEU A 64 0.14 4.05 4.65
CA LEU A 64 -1.28 4.40 4.37
C LEU A 64 -1.46 5.38 3.19
N SER A 65 -0.71 6.49 3.18
CA SER A 65 -0.77 7.46 2.09
C SER A 65 -0.25 6.90 0.76
N ALA A 66 0.82 6.11 0.81
CA ALA A 66 1.38 5.47 -0.37
C ALA A 66 0.40 4.47 -0.99
N TYR A 67 -0.29 3.66 -0.17
CA TYR A 67 -1.37 2.79 -0.64
C TYR A 67 -2.48 3.59 -1.32
N GLY A 68 -2.87 4.73 -0.73
CA GLY A 68 -3.82 5.65 -1.36
C GLY A 68 -3.40 6.11 -2.74
N GLY A 69 -2.16 6.60 -2.85
CA GLY A 69 -1.58 7.03 -4.12
C GLY A 69 -1.58 5.90 -5.15
N LEU A 70 -1.21 4.68 -4.76
CA LEU A 70 -1.16 3.52 -5.65
C LEU A 70 -2.52 3.02 -6.10
N ILE A 71 -3.55 3.16 -5.28
CA ILE A 71 -4.94 2.84 -5.67
C ILE A 71 -5.47 3.88 -6.64
N ALA A 72 -5.24 5.17 -6.36
CA ALA A 72 -5.77 6.25 -7.18
C ALA A 72 -5.00 6.43 -8.49
N TYR A 73 -3.69 6.22 -8.50
CA TYR A 73 -2.80 6.52 -9.63
C TYR A 73 -3.22 5.82 -10.93
N PRO A 74 -3.48 4.49 -10.98
CA PRO A 74 -3.95 3.83 -12.18
C PRO A 74 -5.24 4.45 -12.73
N ALA A 75 -6.17 4.84 -11.85
CA ALA A 75 -7.41 5.47 -12.27
C ALA A 75 -7.18 6.90 -12.79
N LEU A 76 -6.30 7.69 -12.17
CA LEU A 76 -5.93 9.02 -12.67
C LEU A 76 -5.22 8.91 -14.02
N LEU A 77 -4.34 7.92 -14.19
CA LEU A 77 -3.68 7.64 -15.46
C LEU A 77 -4.71 7.31 -16.55
N VAL A 78 -5.69 6.45 -16.25
CA VAL A 78 -6.81 6.15 -17.15
C VAL A 78 -7.67 7.39 -17.41
N ALA A 79 -7.89 8.24 -16.42
CA ALA A 79 -8.66 9.48 -16.56
C ALA A 79 -8.05 10.39 -17.62
N VAL A 80 -6.72 10.51 -17.63
CA VAL A 80 -5.98 11.27 -18.66
C VAL A 80 -5.99 10.52 -19.99
N ALA A 81 -5.50 9.28 -20.01
CA ALA A 81 -5.25 8.52 -21.24
C ALA A 81 -6.53 8.25 -22.06
N LYS A 82 -7.65 8.00 -21.37
CA LYS A 82 -8.94 7.67 -22.02
C LYS A 82 -9.94 8.81 -22.01
N ARG A 83 -9.51 10.03 -21.63
CA ARG A 83 -10.41 11.16 -21.36
C ARG A 83 -11.51 10.80 -20.36
N GLY A 84 -11.20 9.87 -19.45
CA GLY A 84 -12.14 9.34 -18.47
C GLY A 84 -12.70 10.42 -17.54
N GLY A 85 -11.90 11.44 -17.22
CA GLY A 85 -12.35 12.57 -16.39
C GLY A 85 -13.46 13.39 -17.05
N LEU A 86 -13.44 13.55 -18.38
CA LEU A 86 -14.53 14.21 -19.11
C LEU A 86 -15.81 13.37 -19.14
N LEU A 87 -15.67 12.03 -19.16
CA LEU A 87 -16.79 11.10 -19.20
C LEU A 87 -17.46 10.90 -17.83
N ALA A 88 -16.69 10.97 -16.75
CA ALA A 88 -17.14 10.60 -15.42
C ALA A 88 -16.59 11.52 -14.29
N PRO A 89 -16.70 12.86 -14.41
CA PRO A 89 -16.02 13.80 -13.51
C PRO A 89 -16.45 13.67 -12.04
N ARG A 90 -17.74 13.36 -11.81
CA ARG A 90 -18.27 13.13 -10.46
C ARG A 90 -17.63 11.92 -9.77
N TYR A 91 -17.27 10.90 -10.52
CA TYR A 91 -16.66 9.68 -9.95
C TYR A 91 -15.17 9.87 -9.72
N GLU A 92 -14.48 10.57 -10.61
CA GLU A 92 -13.09 11.00 -10.41
C GLU A 92 -12.95 11.86 -9.14
N GLN A 93 -13.82 12.85 -8.96
CA GLN A 93 -13.81 13.67 -7.74
C GLN A 93 -14.01 12.84 -6.46
N LYS A 94 -14.81 11.77 -6.51
CA LYS A 94 -14.97 10.85 -5.36
C LYS A 94 -13.69 10.08 -5.04
N VAL A 95 -12.92 9.70 -6.05
CA VAL A 95 -11.58 9.09 -5.86
C VAL A 95 -10.66 10.08 -5.15
N ILE A 96 -10.58 11.31 -5.67
CA ILE A 96 -9.74 12.38 -5.10
C ILE A 96 -10.14 12.69 -3.65
N ASN A 97 -11.44 12.82 -3.37
CA ASN A 97 -11.93 13.08 -2.02
C ASN A 97 -11.60 11.94 -1.06
N SER A 98 -11.77 10.68 -1.50
CA SER A 98 -11.43 9.50 -0.69
C SER A 98 -9.93 9.43 -0.41
N LEU A 99 -9.10 9.76 -1.41
CA LEU A 99 -7.66 9.85 -1.24
C LEU A 99 -7.29 10.94 -0.22
N GLY A 100 -7.91 12.13 -0.32
CA GLY A 100 -7.68 13.22 0.63
C GLY A 100 -8.02 12.85 2.08
N ILE A 101 -9.08 12.07 2.30
CA ILE A 101 -9.42 11.55 3.64
C ILE A 101 -8.34 10.58 4.13
N LEU A 102 -7.89 9.65 3.28
CA LEU A 102 -6.84 8.69 3.64
C LEU A 102 -5.51 9.38 4.00
N VAL A 103 -5.13 10.40 3.23
CA VAL A 103 -3.93 11.20 3.51
C VAL A 103 -4.02 11.84 4.90
N ARG A 104 -5.15 12.46 5.24
CA ARG A 104 -5.37 13.03 6.59
C ARG A 104 -5.32 11.95 7.68
N GLN A 105 -5.87 10.76 7.43
CA GLN A 105 -5.77 9.64 8.38
C GLN A 105 -4.31 9.23 8.63
N SER A 106 -3.47 9.23 7.59
CA SER A 106 -2.05 8.84 7.69
C SER A 106 -1.16 9.85 8.41
N LEU A 107 -1.62 11.09 8.55
CA LEU A 107 -0.87 12.16 9.23
C LEU A 107 -1.32 12.34 10.70
N ASN A 108 -2.42 11.71 11.10
CA ASN A 108 -2.94 11.82 12.46
C ASN A 108 -2.54 10.62 13.32
N LEU A 109 -1.45 10.75 14.07
CA LEU A 109 -0.91 9.67 14.92
C LEU A 109 -1.94 9.11 15.91
N LYS A 110 -2.78 9.97 16.49
CA LYS A 110 -3.82 9.57 17.44
C LYS A 110 -4.84 8.67 16.76
N ASN A 111 -5.36 9.11 15.61
CA ASN A 111 -6.29 8.34 14.79
C ASN A 111 -5.70 7.00 14.35
N ILE A 112 -4.42 6.96 13.94
CA ILE A 112 -3.75 5.71 13.55
C ILE A 112 -3.68 4.72 14.72
N LYS A 113 -3.38 5.20 15.92
CA LYS A 113 -3.28 4.32 17.09
C LYS A 113 -4.63 3.83 17.58
N GLU A 114 -5.60 4.74 17.68
CA GLU A 114 -6.90 4.46 18.29
C GLU A 114 -7.87 3.76 17.34
N ASN A 115 -8.03 4.29 16.12
CA ASN A 115 -9.08 3.84 15.21
C ASN A 115 -8.60 2.75 14.25
N LEU A 116 -7.34 2.81 13.82
CA LEU A 116 -6.78 1.82 12.88
C LEU A 116 -6.25 0.59 13.62
N SER A 117 -5.60 0.77 14.78
CA SER A 117 -5.20 -0.32 15.69
C SER A 117 -4.51 -1.49 14.93
N HIS A 118 -4.99 -2.73 15.06
CA HIS A 118 -4.43 -3.94 14.43
C HIS A 118 -4.83 -4.18 12.97
N ASP A 119 -5.76 -3.38 12.43
CA ASP A 119 -6.24 -3.54 11.05
C ASP A 119 -6.19 -2.20 10.29
N PRO A 120 -4.97 -1.67 10.05
CA PRO A 120 -4.81 -0.37 9.42
C PRO A 120 -5.29 -0.32 7.96
N VAL A 121 -5.38 -1.45 7.28
CA VAL A 121 -5.84 -1.51 5.89
C VAL A 121 -7.36 -1.66 5.83
N GLY A 122 -7.95 -2.52 6.67
CA GLY A 122 -9.41 -2.73 6.69
C GLY A 122 -10.20 -1.60 7.35
N LYS A 123 -9.64 -0.92 8.35
CA LYS A 123 -10.31 0.17 9.10
C LYS A 123 -10.04 1.58 8.59
N SER A 124 -9.08 1.75 7.68
CA SER A 124 -8.82 3.05 7.06
C SER A 124 -9.77 3.33 5.89
N GLN A 125 -9.56 4.47 5.21
CA GLN A 125 -10.29 4.83 4.01
C GLN A 125 -9.91 3.98 2.78
N ILE A 126 -8.93 3.07 2.87
CA ILE A 126 -8.46 2.24 1.75
C ILE A 126 -9.59 1.47 1.05
N PRO A 127 -10.48 0.72 1.76
CA PRO A 127 -11.54 -0.02 1.09
C PRO A 127 -12.54 0.88 0.36
N ASP A 128 -12.85 2.04 0.93
CA ASP A 128 -13.78 2.99 0.32
C ASP A 128 -13.14 3.73 -0.86
N LEU A 129 -11.84 3.98 -0.81
CA LEU A 129 -11.06 4.47 -1.95
C LEU A 129 -11.04 3.44 -3.08
N LEU A 130 -10.80 2.16 -2.79
CA LEU A 130 -10.89 1.07 -3.78
C LEU A 130 -12.27 1.00 -4.42
N ARG A 131 -13.35 1.07 -3.62
CA ARG A 131 -14.74 1.09 -4.12
C ARG A 131 -15.04 2.32 -4.99
N SER A 132 -14.60 3.50 -4.57
CA SER A 132 -14.78 4.73 -5.34
C SER A 132 -14.04 4.67 -6.67
N THR A 133 -12.82 4.13 -6.63
CA THR A 133 -11.96 3.95 -7.80
C THR A 133 -12.53 2.91 -8.76
N ALA A 134 -13.05 1.79 -8.26
CA ALA A 134 -13.74 0.81 -9.08
C ALA A 134 -14.98 1.37 -9.77
N LYS A 135 -15.78 2.20 -9.08
CA LYS A 135 -16.93 2.88 -9.70
C LYS A 135 -16.50 3.78 -10.84
N PHE A 136 -15.44 4.56 -10.65
CA PHE A 136 -14.87 5.38 -11.73
C PHE A 136 -14.42 4.51 -12.91
N LEU A 137 -13.61 3.49 -12.65
CA LEU A 137 -13.11 2.55 -13.65
C LEU A 137 -14.24 1.90 -14.48
N ARG A 138 -15.36 1.52 -13.85
CA ARG A 138 -16.55 1.03 -14.58
C ARG A 138 -17.12 2.05 -15.56
N GLN A 139 -17.23 3.31 -15.16
CA GLN A 139 -17.79 4.36 -16.02
C GLN A 139 -16.90 4.61 -17.25
N VAL A 140 -15.60 4.47 -17.09
CA VAL A 140 -14.61 4.61 -18.18
C VAL A 140 -14.32 3.28 -18.90
N ARG A 141 -15.18 2.27 -18.67
CA ARG A 141 -15.19 0.94 -19.33
C ARG A 141 -14.02 0.02 -18.97
N GLU A 142 -13.30 0.26 -17.87
CA GLU A 142 -12.28 -0.61 -17.29
C GLU A 142 -12.87 -1.66 -16.33
N LYS A 143 -13.66 -2.60 -16.88
CA LYS A 143 -14.46 -3.53 -16.07
C LYS A 143 -13.63 -4.52 -15.25
N GLU A 144 -12.54 -5.05 -15.82
CA GLU A 144 -11.71 -6.06 -15.14
C GLU A 144 -10.95 -5.49 -13.95
N ILE A 145 -10.31 -4.33 -14.12
CA ILE A 145 -9.61 -3.63 -13.03
C ILE A 145 -10.62 -3.20 -11.96
N ALA A 146 -11.79 -2.69 -12.35
CA ALA A 146 -12.83 -2.36 -11.39
C ALA A 146 -13.28 -3.56 -10.56
N LYS A 147 -13.48 -4.73 -11.18
CA LYS A 147 -13.85 -5.95 -10.48
C LYS A 147 -12.77 -6.39 -9.49
N LEU A 148 -11.50 -6.29 -9.88
CA LEU A 148 -10.38 -6.58 -8.99
C LEU A 148 -10.38 -5.65 -7.76
N TYR A 149 -10.55 -4.34 -7.96
CA TYR A 149 -10.55 -3.37 -6.86
C TYR A 149 -11.71 -3.60 -5.88
N GLU A 150 -12.89 -3.99 -6.39
CA GLU A 150 -14.01 -4.37 -5.54
C GLU A 150 -13.72 -5.62 -4.71
N GLN A 151 -13.08 -6.62 -5.30
CA GLN A 151 -12.71 -7.84 -4.59
C GLN A 151 -11.66 -7.59 -3.52
N ILE A 152 -10.67 -6.74 -3.79
CA ILE A 152 -9.71 -6.33 -2.78
C ILE A 152 -10.46 -5.61 -1.66
N ALA A 153 -11.33 -4.64 -1.96
CA ALA A 153 -12.09 -3.94 -0.94
C ALA A 153 -12.96 -4.87 -0.07
N ASP A 154 -13.58 -5.88 -0.68
CA ASP A 154 -14.35 -6.90 0.04
C ASP A 154 -13.48 -7.76 0.94
N TYR A 155 -12.35 -8.22 0.42
CA TYR A 155 -11.38 -8.98 1.18
C TYR A 155 -10.84 -8.19 2.38
N LEU A 156 -10.61 -6.88 2.24
CA LEU A 156 -10.13 -6.05 3.34
C LEU A 156 -11.18 -5.89 4.46
N LYS A 157 -12.47 -5.80 4.11
CA LYS A 157 -13.57 -5.59 5.07
C LYS A 157 -14.10 -6.85 5.74
N GLN A 158 -13.96 -8.03 5.14
CA GLN A 158 -14.50 -9.26 5.72
C GLN A 158 -13.74 -9.68 7.00
N SER A 159 -14.45 -10.33 7.92
CA SER A 159 -13.87 -10.83 9.19
C SER A 159 -13.12 -12.15 9.02
N ASN A 160 -13.65 -13.06 8.21
CA ASN A 160 -13.10 -14.40 8.01
C ASN A 160 -12.27 -14.47 6.71
N LYS A 161 -11.02 -14.02 6.79
CA LYS A 161 -10.07 -14.02 5.69
C LYS A 161 -9.28 -15.32 5.69
N THR A 162 -9.17 -15.98 4.54
CA THR A 162 -8.31 -17.18 4.38
C THR A 162 -7.13 -16.90 3.47
N TYR A 163 -6.11 -17.76 3.54
CA TYR A 163 -4.95 -17.65 2.66
C TYR A 163 -5.31 -17.92 1.20
N ILE A 164 -6.22 -18.86 0.94
CA ILE A 164 -6.70 -19.19 -0.41
C ILE A 164 -7.32 -17.97 -1.09
N GLN A 165 -8.18 -17.22 -0.40
CA GLN A 165 -8.78 -15.99 -0.93
C GLN A 165 -7.71 -14.94 -1.27
N LEU A 166 -6.70 -14.78 -0.40
CA LEU A 166 -5.56 -13.90 -0.66
C LEU A 166 -4.83 -14.31 -1.95
N LEU A 167 -4.52 -15.61 -2.11
CA LEU A 167 -3.83 -16.12 -3.29
C LEU A 167 -4.62 -15.90 -4.58
N GLU A 168 -5.94 -16.09 -4.54
CA GLU A 168 -6.82 -15.83 -5.69
C GLU A 168 -6.75 -14.37 -6.13
N ILE A 169 -6.80 -13.44 -5.17
CA ILE A 169 -6.70 -12.01 -5.46
C ILE A 169 -5.31 -11.68 -6.04
N ARG A 170 -4.23 -12.17 -5.44
CA ARG A 170 -2.86 -11.94 -5.93
C ARG A 170 -2.66 -12.39 -7.37
N LYS A 171 -3.15 -13.58 -7.73
CA LYS A 171 -3.10 -14.08 -9.12
C LYS A 171 -3.83 -13.15 -10.09
N ARG A 172 -4.96 -12.56 -9.66
CA ARG A 172 -5.72 -11.61 -10.48
C ARG A 172 -5.06 -10.24 -10.59
N ILE A 173 -4.33 -9.80 -9.58
CA ILE A 173 -3.53 -8.57 -9.64
C ILE A 173 -2.49 -8.67 -10.76
N VAL A 174 -1.74 -9.78 -10.79
CA VAL A 174 -0.71 -10.04 -11.81
C VAL A 174 -1.30 -10.05 -13.23
N SER A 175 -2.51 -10.58 -13.41
CA SER A 175 -3.13 -10.65 -14.73
C SER A 175 -3.85 -9.36 -15.17
N ALA A 176 -4.43 -8.59 -14.24
CA ALA A 176 -5.27 -7.44 -14.57
C ALA A 176 -4.53 -6.09 -14.57
N ILE A 177 -3.48 -5.94 -13.75
CA ILE A 177 -2.71 -4.70 -13.70
C ILE A 177 -1.61 -4.76 -14.77
N GLN A 178 -1.97 -4.30 -15.96
CA GLN A 178 -1.05 -4.11 -17.09
C GLN A 178 -1.16 -2.67 -17.59
N LEU A 179 -0.35 -1.76 -17.05
CA LEU A 179 -0.44 -0.33 -17.37
C LEU A 179 0.12 0.02 -18.76
N LYS A 180 0.80 -0.93 -19.42
CA LYS A 180 1.45 -0.74 -20.72
C LYS A 180 0.53 -0.16 -21.79
N GLU A 181 -0.70 -0.65 -21.93
CA GLU A 181 -1.63 -0.18 -22.98
C GLU A 181 -2.20 1.22 -22.68
N VAL A 182 -2.52 1.50 -21.41
CA VAL A 182 -2.95 2.84 -20.98
C VAL A 182 -1.81 3.84 -21.22
N HIS A 183 -0.57 3.40 -21.02
CA HIS A 183 0.59 4.23 -21.23
C HIS A 183 0.90 4.51 -22.71
N LYS A 184 0.75 3.53 -23.61
CA LYS A 184 0.89 3.75 -25.05
C LYS A 184 -0.06 4.85 -25.54
N GLN A 185 -1.28 4.88 -25.00
CA GLN A 185 -2.26 5.94 -25.28
C GLN A 185 -1.81 7.29 -24.71
N LEU A 186 -1.19 7.30 -23.53
CA LEU A 186 -0.62 8.51 -22.95
C LEU A 186 0.53 9.07 -23.79
N LEU A 187 1.47 8.25 -24.27
CA LEU A 187 2.57 8.71 -25.13
C LEU A 187 2.06 9.30 -26.44
N ASP A 188 1.04 8.71 -27.05
CA ASP A 188 0.40 9.27 -28.25
C ASP A 188 -0.25 10.63 -27.97
N ILE A 189 -0.89 10.81 -26.80
CA ILE A 189 -1.42 12.10 -26.38
C ILE A 189 -0.29 13.11 -26.15
N ILE A 190 0.79 12.70 -25.48
CA ILE A 190 1.96 13.55 -25.21
C ILE A 190 2.57 14.02 -26.54
N GLU A 191 2.78 13.11 -27.49
CA GLU A 191 3.35 13.43 -28.80
C GLU A 191 2.48 14.44 -29.54
N LYS A 192 1.16 14.24 -29.53
CA LYS A 192 0.20 15.20 -30.11
C LYS A 192 0.29 16.54 -29.41
N CYS A 193 0.31 16.59 -28.07
CA CYS A 193 0.38 17.85 -27.33
C CYS A 193 1.67 18.64 -27.60
N LEU A 194 2.79 17.97 -27.89
CA LEU A 194 4.06 18.62 -28.23
C LEU A 194 4.14 19.03 -29.70
N GLN A 195 3.23 18.58 -30.56
CA GLN A 195 3.09 19.07 -31.91
C GLN A 195 2.24 20.34 -31.90
N SER A 196 2.78 21.41 -32.48
CA SER A 196 2.22 22.78 -32.47
C SER A 196 0.82 22.96 -33.10
N GLU A 197 0.21 21.88 -33.59
CA GLU A 197 -1.10 21.86 -34.25
C GLU A 197 -2.21 21.15 -33.45
N SER A 198 -1.92 20.65 -32.24
CA SER A 198 -2.92 19.91 -31.47
C SER A 198 -4.08 20.82 -31.01
N LYS A 199 -5.27 20.53 -31.54
CA LYS A 199 -6.54 21.12 -31.09
C LYS A 199 -7.13 20.42 -29.87
N ASP A 200 -6.43 19.43 -29.32
CA ASP A 200 -6.96 18.61 -28.25
C ASP A 200 -7.05 19.40 -26.95
N GLU A 201 -8.19 19.28 -26.25
CA GLU A 201 -8.51 20.12 -25.10
C GLU A 201 -7.54 19.90 -23.93
N ILE A 202 -7.01 18.67 -23.81
CA ILE A 202 -5.98 18.30 -22.83
C ILE A 202 -4.66 19.04 -23.08
N CYS A 203 -4.37 19.41 -24.34
CA CYS A 203 -3.11 20.05 -24.71
C CYS A 203 -3.13 21.58 -24.58
N LYS A 204 -4.33 22.19 -24.63
CA LYS A 204 -4.48 23.66 -24.73
C LYS A 204 -4.00 24.46 -23.51
N ASN A 205 -3.76 23.80 -22.38
CA ASN A 205 -3.41 24.43 -21.11
C ASN A 205 -2.17 23.80 -20.45
N LEU A 206 -1.30 23.14 -21.23
CA LEU A 206 -0.08 22.54 -20.69
C LEU A 206 0.91 23.62 -20.22
N PRO A 207 1.34 23.61 -18.94
CA PRO A 207 2.37 24.52 -18.47
C PRO A 207 3.70 24.28 -19.20
N ARG A 208 4.51 25.32 -19.40
CA ARG A 208 5.82 25.22 -20.08
C ARG A 208 6.75 24.21 -19.41
N GLU A 209 6.69 24.10 -18.08
CA GLU A 209 7.45 23.12 -17.31
C GLU A 209 7.03 21.69 -17.67
N ALA A 210 5.72 21.46 -17.81
CA ALA A 210 5.19 20.17 -18.21
C ALA A 210 5.56 19.85 -19.66
N GLU A 211 5.49 20.82 -20.59
CA GLU A 211 5.94 20.63 -21.98
C GLU A 211 7.42 20.19 -22.04
N LYS A 212 8.30 20.83 -21.26
CA LYS A 212 9.73 20.44 -21.19
C LYS A 212 9.90 19.00 -20.69
N ILE A 213 9.21 18.63 -19.62
CA ILE A 213 9.27 17.29 -19.03
C ILE A 213 8.75 16.24 -20.03
N LEU A 214 7.61 16.53 -20.66
CA LEU A 214 7.02 15.68 -21.70
C LEU A 214 7.97 15.52 -22.91
N GLY A 215 8.69 16.58 -23.28
CA GLY A 215 9.73 16.53 -24.32
C GLY A 215 10.83 15.51 -24.02
N VAL A 216 11.29 15.41 -22.77
CA VAL A 216 12.28 14.41 -22.35
C VAL A 216 11.75 12.99 -22.56
N TYR A 217 10.49 12.74 -22.21
CA TYR A 217 9.89 11.41 -22.36
C TYR A 217 9.67 11.03 -23.84
N ARG A 218 9.39 12.01 -24.70
CA ARG A 218 9.33 11.80 -26.15
C ARG A 218 10.69 11.38 -26.73
N GLU A 219 11.78 12.03 -26.30
CA GLU A 219 13.13 11.72 -26.79
C GLU A 219 13.71 10.42 -26.21
N LYS A 220 13.23 10.01 -25.03
CA LYS A 220 13.74 8.84 -24.30
C LYS A 220 12.60 7.90 -23.88
N PRO A 221 11.90 7.27 -24.85
CA PRO A 221 10.74 6.41 -24.54
C PRO A 221 11.11 5.20 -23.65
N TYR A 222 12.36 4.72 -23.75
CA TYR A 222 12.87 3.63 -22.91
C TYR A 222 12.88 3.95 -21.41
N LEU A 223 13.04 5.22 -21.02
CA LEU A 223 12.96 5.63 -19.61
C LEU A 223 11.56 5.42 -19.07
N VAL A 224 10.55 5.61 -19.92
CA VAL A 224 9.17 5.43 -19.53
C VAL A 224 8.85 3.96 -19.36
N ASP A 225 9.29 3.11 -20.28
CA ASP A 225 9.17 1.65 -20.13
C ASP A 225 9.82 1.13 -18.83
N GLN A 226 10.99 1.65 -18.45
CA GLN A 226 11.65 1.31 -17.19
C GLN A 226 10.85 1.76 -15.97
N ILE A 227 10.43 3.03 -15.94
CA ILE A 227 9.62 3.58 -14.84
C ILE A 227 8.33 2.77 -14.66
N LEU A 228 7.69 2.38 -15.75
CA LEU A 228 6.44 1.61 -15.71
C LEU A 228 6.64 0.18 -15.24
N SER A 229 7.70 -0.49 -15.70
CA SER A 229 8.04 -1.83 -15.23
C SER A 229 8.29 -1.80 -13.71
N MET A 230 8.95 -0.75 -13.22
CA MET A 230 9.14 -0.53 -11.78
C MET A 230 7.83 -0.23 -11.06
N LEU A 231 6.93 0.57 -11.66
CA LEU A 231 5.62 0.88 -11.10
C LEU A 231 4.73 -0.36 -11.03
N ASP A 232 4.68 -1.19 -12.07
CA ASP A 232 3.88 -2.43 -12.09
C ASP A 232 4.34 -3.40 -10.99
N LEU A 233 5.66 -3.59 -10.86
CA LEU A 233 6.25 -4.39 -9.77
C LEU A 233 5.95 -3.79 -8.39
N GLY A 234 6.13 -2.47 -8.24
CA GLY A 234 5.85 -1.77 -6.98
C GLY A 234 4.37 -1.82 -6.59
N ILE A 235 3.46 -1.72 -7.55
CA ILE A 235 2.01 -1.86 -7.33
C ILE A 235 1.69 -3.28 -6.84
N GLN A 236 2.26 -4.31 -7.47
CA GLN A 236 2.06 -5.69 -7.04
C GLN A 236 2.54 -5.91 -5.61
N GLU A 237 3.77 -5.49 -5.29
CA GLU A 237 4.34 -5.61 -3.94
C GLU A 237 3.51 -4.88 -2.88
N MET A 238 2.99 -3.71 -3.22
CA MET A 238 2.19 -2.92 -2.29
C MET A 238 0.79 -3.49 -2.06
N PHE A 239 0.17 -4.07 -3.09
CA PHE A 239 -1.06 -4.84 -2.89
C PHE A 239 -0.81 -6.11 -2.06
N ASP A 240 0.30 -6.83 -2.31
CA ASP A 240 0.69 -7.97 -1.49
C ASP A 240 0.85 -7.56 -0.01
N ALA A 241 1.53 -6.44 0.26
CA ALA A 241 1.66 -5.90 1.61
C ALA A 241 0.30 -5.59 2.27
N MET A 242 -0.63 -4.97 1.53
CA MET A 242 -2.00 -4.71 2.01
C MET A 242 -2.77 -6.00 2.32
N LEU A 243 -2.70 -6.99 1.42
CA LEU A 243 -3.40 -8.26 1.57
C LEU A 243 -2.86 -9.07 2.73
N TYR A 244 -1.52 -9.19 2.86
CA TYR A 244 -0.91 -9.87 3.99
C TYR A 244 -1.21 -9.17 5.32
N THR A 245 -1.21 -7.84 5.34
CA THR A 245 -1.59 -7.10 6.56
C THR A 245 -3.02 -7.41 6.96
N ALA A 246 -3.95 -7.37 6.00
CA ALA A 246 -5.35 -7.66 6.27
C ALA A 246 -5.55 -9.11 6.73
N TYR A 247 -4.85 -10.07 6.11
CA TYR A 247 -4.86 -11.48 6.50
C TYR A 247 -4.31 -11.69 7.92
N LEU A 248 -3.23 -11.01 8.29
CA LEU A 248 -2.54 -11.14 9.58
C LEU A 248 -3.15 -10.30 10.71
N ALA A 249 -4.10 -9.42 10.41
CA ALA A 249 -4.72 -8.56 11.43
C ALA A 249 -5.34 -9.36 12.59
N LYS A 250 -5.92 -10.54 12.32
CA LYS A 250 -6.46 -11.42 13.36
C LYS A 250 -5.37 -11.96 14.28
N ALA A 251 -4.19 -12.34 13.76
CA ALA A 251 -3.05 -12.76 14.57
C ALA A 251 -2.57 -11.65 15.53
N ALA A 252 -2.54 -10.39 15.07
CA ALA A 252 -2.20 -9.26 15.91
C ALA A 252 -3.20 -9.04 17.06
N VAL A 253 -4.50 -9.29 16.82
CA VAL A 253 -5.54 -9.25 17.87
C VAL A 253 -5.39 -10.41 18.86
N ILE A 254 -5.21 -11.63 18.36
CA ILE A 254 -5.03 -12.83 19.22
C ILE A 254 -3.83 -12.68 20.16
N ALA A 255 -2.76 -12.01 19.70
CA ALA A 255 -1.57 -11.75 20.51
C ALA A 255 -1.88 -10.96 21.79
N ASP A 256 -2.84 -10.03 21.74
CA ASP A 256 -3.19 -9.16 22.87
C ASP A 256 -4.17 -9.80 23.86
N TYR A 257 -4.88 -10.86 23.43
CA TYR A 257 -5.90 -11.56 24.22
C TYR A 257 -5.61 -13.07 24.25
N SER A 258 -4.56 -13.48 24.96
CA SER A 258 -4.16 -14.89 25.06
C SER A 258 -5.14 -15.77 25.85
N ALA A 259 -5.94 -15.18 26.74
CA ALA A 259 -7.01 -15.87 27.44
C ALA A 259 -8.29 -15.86 26.59
N GLY A 260 -8.75 -17.03 26.14
CA GLY A 260 -10.02 -17.17 25.41
C GLY A 260 -9.91 -17.51 23.91
N ARG A 261 -8.77 -18.05 23.45
CA ARG A 261 -8.67 -18.57 22.07
C ARG A 261 -9.67 -19.70 21.84
N ASP A 262 -10.36 -19.63 20.71
CA ASP A 262 -11.27 -20.68 20.27
C ASP A 262 -10.64 -21.59 19.21
N GLU A 263 -11.38 -22.63 18.81
CA GLU A 263 -10.93 -23.56 17.76
C GLU A 263 -10.71 -22.86 16.40
N SER A 264 -11.43 -21.76 16.13
CA SER A 264 -11.27 -20.98 14.90
C SER A 264 -9.98 -20.17 14.90
N ASP A 265 -9.54 -19.68 16.06
CA ASP A 265 -8.27 -19.00 16.24
C ASP A 265 -7.11 -19.96 16.04
N GLU A 266 -7.19 -21.16 16.61
CA GLU A 266 -6.16 -22.19 16.45
C GLU A 266 -6.05 -22.66 14.99
N LYS A 267 -7.17 -22.92 14.32
CA LYS A 267 -7.19 -23.27 12.87
C LYS A 267 -6.58 -22.16 12.00
N TYR A 268 -6.89 -20.90 12.30
CA TYR A 268 -6.30 -19.77 11.59
C TYR A 268 -4.79 -19.66 11.82
N LEU A 269 -4.31 -19.83 13.06
CA LEU A 269 -2.88 -19.80 13.35
C LEU A 269 -2.12 -20.95 12.69
N GLU A 270 -2.74 -22.13 12.59
CA GLU A 270 -2.22 -23.26 11.82
C GLU A 270 -2.13 -22.93 10.32
N GLU A 271 -3.16 -22.32 9.71
CA GLU A 271 -3.10 -21.87 8.31
C GLU A 271 -1.97 -20.85 8.09
N VAL A 272 -1.81 -19.87 9.00
CA VAL A 272 -0.70 -18.91 8.94
C VAL A 272 0.65 -19.61 9.03
N ARG A 273 0.79 -20.57 9.95
CA ARG A 273 2.01 -21.37 10.12
C ARG A 273 2.39 -22.10 8.84
N ASP A 274 1.43 -22.73 8.18
CA ASP A 274 1.66 -23.54 6.99
C ASP A 274 2.12 -22.68 5.80
N HIS A 275 1.79 -21.38 5.80
CA HIS A 275 2.14 -20.43 4.74
C HIS A 275 3.21 -19.39 5.12
N GLN A 276 3.70 -19.41 6.35
CA GLN A 276 4.59 -18.37 6.89
C GLN A 276 5.89 -18.17 6.12
N LYS A 277 6.42 -19.21 5.46
CA LYS A 277 7.70 -19.12 4.73
C LYS A 277 7.61 -18.06 3.64
N GLU A 278 6.56 -18.08 2.84
CA GLU A 278 6.33 -17.12 1.77
C GLU A 278 6.13 -15.70 2.33
N ILE A 279 5.37 -15.59 3.42
CA ILE A 279 5.10 -14.31 4.10
C ILE A 279 6.41 -13.68 4.63
N ILE A 280 7.28 -14.50 5.23
CA ILE A 280 8.59 -14.07 5.75
C ILE A 280 9.53 -13.67 4.60
N GLU A 281 9.58 -14.45 3.51
CA GLU A 281 10.39 -14.11 2.33
C GLU A 281 9.98 -12.78 1.71
N PHE A 282 8.67 -12.54 1.59
CA PHE A 282 8.13 -11.25 1.18
C PHE A 282 8.60 -10.12 2.10
N MET A 283 8.46 -10.26 3.43
CA MET A 283 8.88 -9.21 4.35
C MET A 283 10.39 -9.00 4.39
N ARG A 284 11.21 -10.04 4.20
CA ARG A 284 12.67 -9.89 4.09
C ARG A 284 13.03 -8.97 2.93
N LYS A 285 12.37 -9.12 1.77
CA LYS A 285 12.57 -8.25 0.60
C LYS A 285 12.19 -6.81 0.92
N ILE A 286 11.00 -6.57 1.47
CA ILE A 286 10.51 -5.23 1.81
C ILE A 286 11.41 -4.57 2.88
N ALA A 287 11.87 -5.33 3.86
CA ALA A 287 12.73 -4.83 4.93
C ALA A 287 14.11 -4.35 4.44
N GLN A 288 14.67 -4.97 3.39
CA GLN A 288 15.95 -4.52 2.81
C GLN A 288 15.86 -3.08 2.32
N ILE A 289 14.75 -2.72 1.65
CA ILE A 289 14.51 -1.36 1.16
C ILE A 289 14.27 -0.42 2.35
N ASN A 290 13.44 -0.84 3.31
CA ASN A 290 13.03 -0.01 4.44
C ASN A 290 14.17 0.32 5.40
N LYS A 291 15.16 -0.56 5.53
CA LYS A 291 16.39 -0.30 6.31
C LYS A 291 17.15 0.93 5.79
N GLU A 292 17.11 1.19 4.49
CA GLU A 292 17.73 2.39 3.91
C GLU A 292 16.92 3.65 4.17
N PHE A 293 15.59 3.55 4.12
CA PHE A 293 14.71 4.68 4.45
C PHE A 293 14.83 5.14 5.91
N VAL A 294 14.94 4.20 6.86
CA VAL A 294 15.12 4.54 8.28
C VAL A 294 16.45 5.26 8.56
N LYS A 295 17.49 4.98 7.78
CA LYS A 295 18.81 5.62 7.90
C LYS A 295 18.89 7.00 7.23
N SER A 296 17.93 7.34 6.37
CA SER A 296 17.95 8.60 5.63
C SER A 296 17.43 9.76 6.50
N ASP A 297 18.36 10.56 7.01
CA ASP A 297 18.01 11.76 7.77
C ASP A 297 17.33 12.83 6.89
N GLU A 298 17.67 12.91 5.60
CA GLU A 298 17.03 13.80 4.63
C GLU A 298 15.56 13.43 4.43
N LEU A 299 15.26 12.14 4.24
CA LEU A 299 13.87 11.67 4.13
C LEU A 299 13.09 11.92 5.41
N ASP A 300 13.69 11.63 6.58
CA ASP A 300 13.05 11.88 7.87
C ASP A 300 12.76 13.37 8.08
N GLU A 301 13.67 14.26 7.66
CA GLU A 301 13.45 15.71 7.72
C GLU A 301 12.31 16.16 6.80
N PHE A 302 12.32 15.72 5.54
CA PHE A 302 11.24 16.00 4.60
C PHE A 302 9.88 15.51 5.12
N MET A 303 9.80 14.29 5.63
CA MET A 303 8.54 13.74 6.15
C MET A 303 8.03 14.52 7.35
N ARG A 304 8.93 15.02 8.23
CA ARG A 304 8.52 15.90 9.34
C ARG A 304 7.96 17.22 8.85
N GLU A 305 8.59 17.85 7.86
CA GLU A 305 8.08 19.10 7.30
C GLU A 305 6.67 18.91 6.73
N VAL A 306 6.41 17.79 6.04
CA VAL A 306 5.08 17.44 5.55
C VAL A 306 4.09 17.26 6.69
N GLU A 307 4.47 16.53 7.75
CA GLU A 307 3.63 16.32 8.94
C GLU A 307 3.31 17.64 9.67
N ASP A 308 4.32 18.48 9.91
CA ASP A 308 4.19 19.75 10.62
C ASP A 308 3.30 20.74 9.83
N ASN A 309 3.48 20.81 8.51
CA ASN A 309 2.65 21.65 7.64
C ASN A 309 1.18 21.20 7.64
N ALA A 310 0.93 19.88 7.69
CA ALA A 310 -0.42 19.36 7.76
C ALA A 310 -1.09 19.64 9.11
N GLU A 311 -0.35 19.55 10.22
CA GLU A 311 -0.86 19.91 11.56
C GLU A 311 -1.25 21.40 11.62
N GLN A 312 -0.44 22.29 11.05
CA GLN A 312 -0.75 23.73 10.97
C GLN A 312 -2.01 24.00 10.15
N GLY A 313 -2.15 23.37 8.98
CA GLY A 313 -3.34 23.50 8.13
C GLY A 313 -4.64 22.97 8.76
N LEU A 314 -4.55 21.97 9.65
CA LEU A 314 -5.69 21.43 10.40
C LEU A 314 -6.09 22.33 11.58
N SER A 315 -5.13 23.02 12.20
CA SER A 315 -5.38 23.95 13.33
C SER A 315 -5.96 25.31 12.91
N GLY A 316 -5.84 25.70 11.63
CA GLY A 316 -6.44 26.92 11.08
C GLY A 316 -7.90 26.77 10.62
N GLN A 317 -8.50 25.59 10.74
CA GLN A 317 -9.89 25.30 10.35
C GLN A 317 -10.82 25.03 11.56
N SER A 318 -10.33 25.18 12.79
CA SER A 318 -11.13 25.07 14.04
C SER A 318 -11.61 26.42 14.54
#